data_AF-A0A3M3J6L9-F1
#
_entry.id   AF-A0A3M3J6L9-F1
#
_cell.length_a   1.000
_cell.length_b   1.000
_cell.length_c   1.000
_cell.angle_alpha   90.00
_cell.angle_beta   90.00
_cell.angle_gamma   90.00
#
_symmetry.space_group_name_H-M   'P 1'
#
loop_
_entity.id
_entity.type
_entity.pdbx_description
1 polymer ?
#
loop_
_entity_poly.entity_id
_entity_poly.type
_entity_poly.pdbx_seq_one_letter_code
_entity_poly.pdbx_strand_id
1 'polypeptide(L)'
;MMAKAKSKPISPDNPQERIEEHPAILIGKHPTKDTFLASYGQTFVMLAAPPGTGKTVGVVTPNLLSYPDSVVVNDPKFENWRDTAGFRAAAGHKVYRFSPELLETHRWNPLSALSRDPLYRLGQIRTLAGVLFVSDNPKNQEWYNKAANVFAAILLYLMEM
;
A
#
# COMPACT_ATOMS: atom_id res chain seq x y z
N MET A 1 20.60 6.88 35.47
CA MET A 1 20.15 6.91 34.07
C MET A 1 18.81 6.19 34.02
N MET A 2 17.70 6.93 33.97
CA MET A 2 16.36 6.31 33.92
C MET A 2 16.23 5.59 32.59
N ALA A 3 15.83 4.31 32.62
CA ALA A 3 15.45 3.58 31.41
C ALA A 3 14.34 4.39 30.71
N LYS A 4 14.57 4.82 29.47
CA LYS A 4 13.51 5.38 28.62
C LYS A 4 12.37 4.37 28.63
N ALA A 5 11.18 4.81 29.04
CA ALA A 5 9.97 4.00 28.88
C ALA A 5 9.90 3.56 27.41
N LYS A 6 9.75 2.25 27.16
CA LYS A 6 9.51 1.75 25.81
C LYS A 6 8.32 2.52 25.24
N SER A 7 8.47 3.04 24.01
CA SER A 7 7.40 3.77 23.33
C SER A 7 6.12 2.93 23.40
N LYS A 8 5.01 3.57 23.77
CA LYS A 8 3.72 2.88 23.71
C LYS A 8 3.49 2.55 22.23
N PRO A 9 3.25 1.29 21.89
CA PRO A 9 3.18 0.86 20.49
C PRO A 9 1.97 1.41 19.72
N ILE A 10 1.00 1.95 20.46
CA ILE A 10 -0.17 2.69 19.99
C ILE A 10 -0.29 3.84 20.97
N SER A 11 -0.30 5.08 20.48
CA SER A 11 -0.64 6.23 21.32
C SER A 11 -2.18 6.36 21.30
N PRO A 12 -2.89 6.07 22.41
CA PRO A 12 -4.35 6.23 22.44
C PRO A 12 -4.76 7.69 22.25
N ASP A 13 -3.87 8.60 22.67
CA ASP A 13 -4.08 10.04 22.68
C ASP A 13 -3.62 10.71 21.36
N ASN A 14 -2.72 10.05 20.61
CA ASN A 14 -2.25 10.51 19.29
C ASN A 14 -2.03 9.33 18.33
N PRO A 15 -3.12 8.73 17.80
CA PRO A 15 -3.08 7.46 17.08
C PRO A 15 -2.23 7.45 15.80
N GLN A 16 -1.70 8.58 15.34
CA GLN A 16 -0.82 8.63 14.16
C GLN A 16 0.55 9.28 14.45
N GLU A 17 0.96 9.31 15.72
CA GLU A 17 2.33 9.64 16.08
C GLU A 17 3.31 8.64 15.47
N ARG A 18 4.27 9.13 14.69
CA ARG A 18 5.24 8.31 13.97
C ARG A 18 6.04 7.42 14.92
N ILE A 19 6.18 6.15 14.57
CA ILE A 19 6.98 5.17 15.31
C ILE A 19 8.27 4.89 14.53
N GLU A 20 9.43 4.97 15.18
CA GLU A 20 10.74 4.88 14.51
C GLU A 20 11.19 3.46 14.13
N GLU A 21 10.76 2.41 14.85
CA GLU A 21 11.17 1.03 14.55
C GLU A 21 10.15 0.32 13.65
N HIS A 22 9.09 -0.22 14.25
CA HIS A 22 8.09 -1.04 13.57
C HIS A 22 6.68 -0.69 14.10
N PRO A 23 5.89 0.10 13.36
CA PRO A 23 4.51 0.37 13.73
C PRO A 23 3.70 -0.92 13.80
N ALA A 24 2.80 -0.98 14.78
CA ALA A 24 2.02 -2.18 15.06
C ALA A 24 0.87 -2.35 14.05
N ILE A 25 0.54 -3.59 13.70
CA ILE A 25 -0.71 -3.93 13.02
C ILE A 25 -1.67 -4.48 14.06
N LEU A 26 -2.81 -3.83 14.25
CA LEU A 26 -3.88 -4.30 15.13
C LEU A 26 -4.51 -5.56 14.55
N ILE A 27 -4.55 -6.63 15.35
CA ILE A 27 -5.15 -7.92 14.96
C ILE A 27 -6.41 -8.26 15.76
N GLY A 28 -6.71 -7.49 16.82
CA GLY A 28 -7.93 -7.65 17.59
C GLY A 28 -7.90 -6.94 18.93
N LYS A 29 -8.86 -7.28 19.80
CA LYS A 29 -8.93 -6.83 21.20
C LYS A 29 -8.87 -8.04 22.12
N HIS A 30 -8.18 -7.91 23.25
CA HIS A 30 -8.16 -8.97 24.24
C HIS A 30 -9.58 -9.19 24.81
N PRO A 31 -10.06 -10.43 24.97
CA PRO A 31 -11.47 -10.70 25.32
C PRO A 31 -11.87 -10.20 26.72
N THR A 32 -10.91 -10.12 27.65
CA THR A 32 -11.16 -9.77 29.05
C THR A 32 -10.36 -8.56 29.55
N LYS A 33 -9.46 -8.03 28.73
CA LYS A 33 -8.60 -6.90 29.11
C LYS A 33 -8.90 -5.78 28.13
N ASP A 34 -8.94 -4.56 28.63
CA ASP A 34 -9.14 -3.39 27.77
C ASP A 34 -7.85 -3.00 27.04
N THR A 35 -7.34 -3.93 26.23
CA THR A 35 -6.11 -3.77 25.46
C THR A 35 -6.24 -4.37 24.08
N PHE A 36 -5.57 -3.77 23.09
CA PHE A 36 -5.50 -4.29 21.74
C PHE A 36 -4.44 -5.40 21.65
N LEU A 37 -4.72 -6.36 20.77
CA LEU A 37 -3.75 -7.34 20.29
C LEU A 37 -3.13 -6.78 19.02
N ALA A 38 -1.81 -6.78 18.94
CA ALA A 38 -1.09 -6.25 17.78
C ALA A 38 0.10 -7.13 17.41
N SER A 39 0.41 -7.17 16.12
CA SER A 39 1.64 -7.75 15.57
C SER A 39 2.69 -6.66 15.41
N TYR A 40 3.95 -7.01 15.70
CA TYR A 40 5.11 -6.12 15.66
C TYR A 40 6.20 -6.70 14.76
N GLY A 41 7.04 -5.83 14.22
CA GLY A 41 8.15 -6.22 13.36
C GLY A 41 7.77 -6.30 11.88
N GLN A 42 8.70 -6.80 11.07
CA GLN A 42 8.49 -7.03 9.64
C GLN A 42 7.77 -8.37 9.41
N THR A 43 6.51 -8.43 9.82
CA THR A 43 5.66 -9.62 9.70
C THR A 43 4.51 -9.39 8.71
N PHE A 44 3.93 -10.48 8.22
CA PHE A 44 2.72 -10.45 7.40
C PHE A 44 1.51 -10.92 8.22
N VAL A 45 0.35 -10.30 7.98
CA VAL A 45 -0.93 -10.70 8.58
C VAL A 45 -1.89 -11.10 7.48
N MET A 46 -2.48 -12.30 7.58
CA MET A 46 -3.57 -12.76 6.73
C MET A 46 -4.86 -12.83 7.55
N LEU A 47 -5.90 -12.12 7.11
CA LEU A 47 -7.23 -12.16 7.71
C LEU A 47 -8.18 -12.96 6.81
N ALA A 48 -8.58 -14.14 7.28
CA ALA A 48 -9.62 -14.94 6.65
C ALA A 48 -10.96 -14.69 7.34
N ALA A 49 -11.89 -14.04 6.65
CA ALA A 49 -13.19 -13.67 7.21
C ALA A 49 -14.28 -13.68 6.10
N PRO A 50 -15.41 -14.37 6.29
CA PRO A 50 -16.52 -14.34 5.33
C PRO A 50 -17.09 -12.92 5.13
N PRO A 51 -17.85 -12.67 4.05
CA PRO A 51 -18.63 -11.44 3.92
C PRO A 51 -19.57 -11.25 5.12
N GLY A 52 -19.72 -10.00 5.59
CA GLY A 52 -20.63 -9.65 6.68
C GLY A 52 -20.13 -9.90 8.10
N THR A 53 -18.93 -10.47 8.31
CA THR A 53 -18.39 -10.78 9.64
C THR A 53 -17.60 -9.65 10.30
N GLY A 54 -17.67 -8.45 9.72
CA GLY A 54 -17.04 -7.26 10.30
C GLY A 54 -15.54 -7.12 10.04
N LYS A 55 -14.96 -7.79 9.04
CA LYS A 55 -13.53 -7.64 8.68
C LYS A 55 -13.09 -6.17 8.50
N THR A 56 -13.98 -5.35 7.93
CA THR A 56 -13.73 -3.93 7.70
C THR A 56 -13.67 -3.18 9.04
N VAL A 57 -14.74 -3.24 9.83
CA VAL A 57 -14.87 -2.50 11.10
C VAL A 57 -13.97 -3.03 12.21
N GLY A 58 -13.63 -4.32 12.20
CA GLY A 58 -12.85 -4.98 13.26
C GLY A 58 -11.35 -4.98 13.03
N VAL A 59 -10.88 -4.84 11.78
CA VAL A 59 -9.45 -4.90 11.45
C VAL A 59 -9.03 -3.78 10.52
N VAL A 60 -9.68 -3.61 9.36
CA VAL A 60 -9.24 -2.63 8.35
C VAL A 60 -9.34 -1.20 8.86
N THR A 61 -10.54 -0.76 9.27
CA THR A 61 -10.79 0.60 9.76
C THR A 61 -9.93 0.95 10.98
N PRO A 62 -9.83 0.11 12.04
CA PRO A 62 -8.94 0.40 13.16
C PRO A 62 -7.49 0.61 12.75
N ASN A 63 -6.95 -0.22 11.84
CA ASN A 63 -5.59 -0.03 11.34
C ASN A 63 -5.46 1.26 10.51
N LEU A 64 -6.40 1.58 9.63
CA LEU A 64 -6.33 2.82 8.85
C LEU A 64 -6.42 4.09 9.71
N LEU A 65 -7.07 4.01 10.87
CA LEU A 65 -7.15 5.14 11.81
C LEU A 65 -5.94 5.20 12.76
N SER A 66 -5.29 4.09 13.06
CA SER A 66 -4.20 4.01 14.05
C SER A 66 -2.81 3.74 13.49
N TYR A 67 -2.67 3.40 12.21
CA TYR A 67 -1.36 3.14 11.62
C TYR A 67 -0.68 4.48 11.33
N PRO A 68 0.49 4.76 11.95
CA PRO A 68 1.10 6.09 11.97
C PRO A 68 1.94 6.40 10.73
N ASP A 69 2.20 5.40 9.88
CA ASP A 69 2.99 5.53 8.66
C ASP A 69 2.12 5.45 7.41
N SER A 70 2.76 5.47 6.24
CA SER A 70 2.12 5.36 4.94
C SER A 70 1.40 4.01 4.76
N VAL A 71 0.20 4.05 4.18
CA VAL A 71 -0.59 2.86 3.85
C VAL A 71 -1.04 2.93 2.39
N VAL A 72 -0.93 1.82 1.68
CA VAL A 72 -1.53 1.62 0.35
C VAL A 72 -2.68 0.63 0.50
N VAL A 73 -3.87 1.02 0.04
CA VAL A 73 -5.10 0.24 0.23
C VAL A 73 -5.73 -0.06 -1.14
N ASN A 74 -5.97 -1.33 -1.43
CA ASN A 74 -6.84 -1.72 -2.52
C ASN A 74 -8.30 -1.69 -2.03
N ASP A 75 -9.08 -0.71 -2.48
CA ASP A 75 -10.43 -0.44 -1.99
C ASP A 75 -11.45 -0.38 -3.15
N PRO A 76 -11.85 -1.52 -3.72
CA PRO A 76 -12.74 -1.57 -4.88
C PRO A 76 -14.16 -1.05 -4.59
N LYS A 77 -14.52 -0.82 -3.33
CA LYS A 77 -15.85 -0.33 -2.92
C LYS A 77 -15.83 1.11 -2.40
N PHE A 78 -14.65 1.71 -2.27
CA PHE A 78 -14.44 3.05 -1.71
C PHE A 78 -14.90 3.22 -0.25
N GLU A 79 -15.14 2.13 0.49
CA GLU A 79 -15.59 2.18 1.88
C GLU A 79 -14.46 2.73 2.78
N ASN A 80 -13.24 2.24 2.57
CA ASN A 80 -12.08 2.67 3.35
C ASN A 80 -11.73 4.13 3.05
N TRP A 81 -11.77 4.53 1.77
CA TRP A 81 -11.56 5.92 1.37
C TRP A 81 -12.55 6.85 2.06
N ARG A 82 -13.86 6.57 1.91
CA ARG A 82 -14.92 7.41 2.49
C ARG A 82 -14.79 7.53 4.00
N ASP A 83 -14.51 6.42 4.67
CA ASP A 83 -14.61 6.36 6.13
C ASP A 83 -13.32 6.83 6.83
N THR A 84 -12.17 6.83 6.15
CA THR A 84 -10.87 7.07 6.81
C THR A 84 -10.00 8.17 6.19
N ALA A 85 -10.20 8.53 4.91
CA ALA A 85 -9.32 9.49 4.23
C ALA A 85 -9.31 10.87 4.92
N GLY A 86 -10.47 11.37 5.33
CA GLY A 86 -10.59 12.66 6.03
C GLY A 86 -9.85 12.68 7.36
N PHE A 87 -9.95 11.59 8.14
CA PHE A 87 -9.24 11.45 9.40
C PHE A 87 -7.72 11.43 9.18
N ARG A 88 -7.24 10.62 8.23
CA ARG A 88 -5.80 10.56 7.91
C ARG A 88 -5.25 11.90 7.43
N ALA A 89 -6.03 12.65 6.65
CA ALA A 89 -5.66 14.00 6.23
C ALA A 89 -5.60 14.98 7.42
N ALA A 90 -6.57 14.92 8.34
CA ALA A 90 -6.59 15.74 9.55
C ALA A 90 -5.42 15.43 10.50
N ALA A 91 -4.95 14.18 10.49
CA ALA A 91 -3.74 13.74 11.20
C ALA A 91 -2.42 14.10 10.48
N GLY A 92 -2.47 14.81 9.35
CA GLY A 92 -1.30 15.35 8.65
C GLY A 92 -0.76 14.49 7.51
N HIS A 93 -1.40 13.38 7.17
CA HIS A 93 -0.99 12.59 6.00
C HIS A 93 -1.41 13.25 4.69
N LYS A 94 -0.61 13.03 3.65
CA LYS A 94 -1.04 13.23 2.27
C LYS A 94 -1.88 12.04 1.85
N VAL A 95 -3.09 12.29 1.37
CA VAL A 95 -4.08 11.26 1.05
C VAL A 95 -4.46 11.34 -0.43
N TYR A 96 -4.24 10.25 -1.16
CA TYR A 96 -4.46 10.18 -2.61
C TYR A 96 -5.31 8.95 -2.96
N ARG A 97 -6.25 9.13 -3.90
CA ARG A 97 -7.06 8.07 -4.51
C ARG A 97 -6.74 7.99 -5.99
N PHE A 98 -6.25 6.84 -6.43
CA PHE A 98 -6.16 6.49 -7.85
C PHE A 98 -7.26 5.48 -8.20
N SER A 99 -8.25 5.93 -8.94
CA SER A 99 -9.38 5.15 -9.46
C SER A 99 -9.54 5.52 -10.94
N PRO A 100 -8.79 4.87 -11.85
CA PRO A 100 -8.75 5.27 -13.26
C PRO A 100 -10.09 5.06 -13.99
N GLU A 101 -11.00 4.28 -13.42
CA GLU A 101 -12.37 4.10 -13.91
C GLU A 101 -13.32 5.28 -13.63
N LEU A 102 -12.94 6.22 -12.75
CA LEU A 102 -13.75 7.38 -12.39
C LEU A 102 -13.11 8.70 -12.85
N LEU A 103 -13.94 9.70 -13.15
CA LEU A 103 -13.47 11.05 -13.49
C LEU A 103 -12.84 11.78 -12.29
N GLU A 104 -13.38 11.55 -11.10
CA GLU A 104 -12.81 12.07 -9.86
C GLU A 104 -11.69 11.14 -9.40
N THR A 105 -10.46 11.41 -9.82
CA THR A 105 -9.31 10.58 -9.48
C THR A 105 -8.04 11.42 -9.44
N HIS A 106 -7.12 11.09 -8.54
CA HIS A 106 -5.77 11.63 -8.61
C HIS A 106 -5.04 10.98 -9.79
N ARG A 107 -4.12 11.72 -10.38
CA ARG A 107 -3.35 11.25 -11.53
C ARG A 107 -2.11 10.52 -11.05
N TRP A 108 -1.83 9.38 -11.66
CA TRP A 108 -0.59 8.66 -11.48
C TRP A 108 -0.04 8.26 -12.84
N ASN A 109 1.25 8.52 -13.05
CA ASN A 109 1.97 8.08 -14.23
C ASN A 109 3.04 7.09 -13.78
N PRO A 110 2.91 5.77 -14.06
CA PRO A 110 3.93 4.79 -13.67
C PRO A 110 5.28 5.03 -14.36
N LEU A 111 5.30 5.73 -15.49
CA LEU A 111 6.53 6.03 -16.24
C LEU A 111 7.36 7.15 -15.60
N SER A 112 6.78 7.96 -14.71
CA SER A 112 7.49 9.09 -14.09
C SER A 112 8.61 8.66 -13.13
N ALA A 113 8.55 7.42 -12.64
CA ALA A 113 9.56 6.85 -11.74
C ALA A 113 10.78 6.28 -12.50
N LEU A 114 10.72 6.20 -13.83
CA LEU A 114 11.81 5.65 -14.63
C LEU A 114 12.98 6.62 -14.69
N SER A 115 14.18 6.10 -14.43
CA SER A 115 15.43 6.81 -14.50
C SER A 115 15.74 7.23 -15.92
N ARG A 116 16.20 8.47 -16.08
CA ARG A 116 16.76 8.96 -17.34
C ARG A 116 18.23 8.58 -17.52
N ASP A 117 18.89 8.03 -16.51
CA ASP A 117 20.27 7.57 -16.63
C ASP A 117 20.32 6.28 -17.49
N PRO A 118 21.08 6.27 -18.60
CA PRO A 118 21.24 5.10 -19.46
C PRO A 118 21.66 3.82 -18.71
N LEU A 119 22.41 3.95 -17.61
CA LEU A 119 22.86 2.80 -16.80
C LEU A 119 21.68 2.05 -16.14
N TYR A 120 20.60 2.74 -15.79
CA TYR A 120 19.48 2.18 -15.03
C TYR A 120 18.19 2.03 -15.86
N ARG A 121 18.02 2.89 -16.87
CA ARG A 121 16.78 3.04 -17.64
C ARG A 121 16.26 1.71 -18.20
N LEU A 122 17.09 0.98 -18.95
CA LEU A 122 16.67 -0.28 -19.59
C LEU A 122 16.23 -1.33 -18.56
N GLY A 123 16.96 -1.43 -17.44
CA GLY A 123 16.62 -2.36 -16.36
C GLY A 123 15.26 -2.04 -15.77
N GLN A 124 15.01 -0.77 -15.43
CA GLN A 124 13.74 -0.33 -14.85
C GLN A 124 12.56 -0.47 -15.82
N ILE A 125 12.77 -0.17 -17.12
CA ILE A 125 11.76 -0.41 -18.17
C ILE A 125 11.39 -1.90 -18.23
N ARG A 126 12.38 -2.80 -18.21
CA ARG A 126 12.14 -4.25 -18.21
C ARG A 126 11.42 -4.72 -16.95
N THR A 127 11.78 -4.19 -15.78
CA THR A 127 11.05 -4.48 -14.54
C THR A 127 9.60 -4.04 -14.63
N LEU A 128 9.32 -2.82 -15.12
CA LEU A 128 7.96 -2.35 -15.34
C LEU A 128 7.19 -3.23 -16.34
N ALA A 129 7.82 -3.60 -17.45
CA ALA A 129 7.22 -4.48 -18.44
C ALA A 129 6.85 -5.85 -17.83
N GLY A 130 7.71 -6.41 -16.98
CA GLY A 130 7.43 -7.67 -16.26
C GLY A 130 6.25 -7.60 -15.29
N VAL A 131 5.92 -6.41 -14.77
CA VAL A 131 4.72 -6.19 -13.94
C VAL A 131 3.46 -6.08 -14.79
N LEU A 132 3.55 -5.46 -15.97
CA LEU A 132 2.38 -5.18 -16.82
C LEU A 132 1.97 -6.37 -17.69
N PHE A 133 2.93 -7.14 -18.19
CA PHE A 133 2.70 -8.22 -19.16
C PHE A 133 2.85 -9.60 -18.49
N VAL A 134 1.92 -9.90 -17.58
CA VAL A 134 1.86 -11.20 -16.88
C VAL A 134 0.77 -12.05 -17.49
N SER A 135 1.11 -13.30 -17.84
CA SER A 135 0.13 -14.26 -18.36
C SER A 135 -0.54 -15.01 -17.21
N ASP A 136 -1.86 -15.13 -17.26
CA ASP A 136 -2.65 -16.02 -16.39
C ASP A 136 -2.55 -17.50 -16.81
N ASN A 137 -2.10 -17.74 -18.04
CA ASN A 137 -1.92 -19.06 -18.62
C ASN A 137 -0.48 -19.24 -19.14
N PRO A 138 0.28 -20.24 -18.64
CA PRO A 138 1.65 -20.48 -19.09
C PRO A 138 1.80 -20.67 -20.61
N LYS A 139 0.78 -21.19 -21.30
CA LYS A 139 0.81 -21.37 -22.77
C LYS A 139 0.91 -20.05 -23.54
N ASN A 140 0.40 -18.97 -22.96
CA ASN A 140 0.43 -17.64 -23.57
C ASN A 140 1.66 -16.83 -23.15
N GLN A 141 2.51 -17.35 -22.26
CA GLN A 141 3.63 -16.57 -21.68
C GLN A 141 4.56 -15.99 -22.74
N GLU A 142 4.83 -16.73 -23.82
CA GLU A 142 5.69 -16.26 -24.91
C GLU A 142 5.09 -15.05 -25.65
N TRP A 143 3.76 -14.99 -25.77
CA TRP A 143 3.08 -13.84 -26.34
C TRP A 143 3.24 -12.59 -25.45
N TYR A 144 3.06 -12.75 -24.15
CA TYR A 144 3.26 -11.67 -23.18
C TYR A 144 4.73 -11.20 -23.13
N ASN A 145 5.69 -12.12 -23.21
CA ASN A 145 7.12 -11.77 -23.30
C ASN A 145 7.43 -10.92 -24.54
N LYS A 146 6.87 -11.29 -25.70
CA LYS A 146 7.02 -10.52 -26.94
C LYS A 146 6.38 -9.13 -26.82
N ALA A 147 5.18 -9.04 -26.24
CA ALA A 147 4.53 -7.76 -25.98
C ALA A 147 5.36 -6.87 -25.05
N ALA A 148 5.93 -7.44 -23.97
CA ALA A 148 6.82 -6.74 -23.06
C ALA A 148 8.07 -6.19 -23.76
N ASN A 149 8.66 -6.96 -24.68
CA ASN A 149 9.81 -6.51 -25.48
C ASN A 149 9.46 -5.33 -26.39
N VAL A 150 8.31 -5.39 -27.07
CA VAL A 150 7.84 -4.27 -27.92
C VAL A 150 7.57 -3.02 -27.07
N PHE A 151 6.87 -3.17 -25.95
CA PHE A 151 6.64 -2.08 -25.01
C PHE A 151 7.96 -1.44 -24.54
N ALA A 152 8.93 -2.26 -24.15
CA ALA A 152 10.23 -1.78 -23.69
C ALA A 152 11.00 -1.03 -24.80
N ALA A 153 10.97 -1.53 -26.03
CA ALA A 153 11.62 -0.90 -27.18
C ALA A 153 11.00 0.47 -27.51
N ILE A 154 9.67 0.55 -27.55
CA ILE A 154 8.95 1.81 -27.79
C ILE A 154 9.28 2.83 -26.70
N LEU A 155 9.21 2.41 -25.43
CA LEU A 155 9.45 3.32 -24.32
C LEU A 155 10.91 3.81 -24.28
N LEU A 156 11.87 2.93 -24.55
CA LEU A 156 13.27 3.33 -24.66
C LEU A 156 13.47 4.33 -25.80
N TYR A 157 12.91 4.06 -26.99
CA TYR A 157 12.96 4.98 -28.13
C TYR A 157 12.40 6.36 -27.77
N LEU A 158 11.24 6.43 -27.10
CA LEU A 158 10.62 7.68 -26.65
C LEU A 158 11.45 8.43 -25.60
N MET A 159 12.32 7.75 -24.85
CA MET A 159 13.18 8.36 -23.82
C MET A 159 14.55 8.81 -24.35
N GLU A 160 14.97 8.34 -25.52
CA GLU A 160 16.21 8.77 -26.20
C GLU A 160 16.03 9.96 -27.15
N MET A 161 14.79 10.23 -27.59
CA MET A 161 14.43 11.46 -28.33
C MET A 161 14.38 12.67 -27.40
#